data_AF-A0A378FU93-F1
#
_entry.id   AF-A0A378FU93-F1
#
_cell.length_a   1.000
_cell.length_b   1.000
_cell.length_c   1.000
_cell.angle_alpha   90.00
_cell.angle_beta   90.00
_cell.angle_gamma   90.00
#
_symmetry.space_group_name_H-M   'P 1'
#
loop_
_entity.id
_entity.type
_entity.pdbx_description
1 polymer ?
#
loop_
_entity_poly.entity_id
_entity_poly.type
_entity_poly.pdbx_seq_one_letter_code
_entity_poly.pdbx_strand_id
1 'polypeptide(L)'
;MPVFTRMMEETGDSNLALLQTLLHLMAWNDDTNLVSRGGLAGLNFVQQEAQRLLWQGGVLADGGLEALRQFDDELIARHLSPGGSADLLAVTWFYPRFPPARFSRCNPLQYRLRPHSTGEGAIISLPGCHPVNTESRHNRIVFTDIVRRLS
;
A
#
# COMPACT_ATOMS: atom_id res chain seq x y z
N MET A 1 -11.53 -8.76 1.27
CA MET A 1 -11.75 -8.38 -0.14
C MET A 1 -12.13 -9.61 -0.93
N PRO A 2 -13.28 -9.63 -1.64
CA PRO A 2 -13.77 -10.83 -2.33
C PRO A 2 -12.81 -11.39 -3.38
N VAL A 3 -12.13 -10.54 -4.15
CA VAL A 3 -11.16 -10.95 -5.18
C VAL A 3 -9.99 -11.72 -4.56
N PHE A 4 -9.42 -11.21 -3.47
CA PHE A 4 -8.31 -11.86 -2.77
C PHE A 4 -8.70 -13.25 -2.28
N THR A 5 -9.84 -13.37 -1.58
CA THR A 5 -10.33 -14.64 -1.04
C THR A 5 -10.56 -15.66 -2.15
N ARG A 6 -11.24 -15.25 -3.23
CA ARG A 6 -11.49 -16.10 -4.39
C ARG A 6 -10.19 -16.63 -5.01
N MET A 7 -9.21 -15.75 -5.22
CA MET A 7 -7.92 -16.14 -5.79
C MET A 7 -7.15 -17.12 -4.90
N MET A 8 -7.21 -16.95 -3.59
CA MET A 8 -6.63 -17.90 -2.63
C MET A 8 -7.32 -19.27 -2.69
N GLU A 9 -8.64 -19.31 -2.88
CA GLU A 9 -9.39 -20.56 -3.03
C GLU A 9 -9.09 -21.26 -4.36
N GLU A 10 -8.95 -20.49 -5.44
CA GLU A 10 -8.69 -21.02 -6.79
C GLU A 10 -7.24 -21.49 -6.98
N THR A 11 -6.26 -20.77 -6.42
CA THR A 11 -4.83 -21.00 -6.72
C THR A 11 -4.00 -21.43 -5.52
N GLY A 12 -4.42 -21.11 -4.30
CA GLY A 12 -3.58 -21.25 -3.11
C GLY A 12 -2.37 -20.31 -3.07
N ASP A 13 -2.18 -19.43 -4.06
CA ASP A 13 -1.02 -18.58 -4.19
C ASP A 13 -1.34 -17.13 -3.75
N SER A 14 -0.74 -16.73 -2.63
CA SER A 14 -0.91 -15.39 -2.09
C SER A 14 -0.37 -14.29 -3.01
N ASN A 15 0.69 -14.55 -3.76
CA ASN A 15 1.28 -13.56 -4.66
C ASN A 15 0.33 -13.28 -5.82
N LEU A 16 -0.19 -14.33 -6.47
CA LEU A 16 -1.20 -14.18 -7.52
C LEU A 16 -2.46 -13.51 -6.99
N ALA A 17 -2.92 -13.87 -5.79
CA ALA A 17 -4.07 -13.24 -5.17
C ALA A 17 -3.86 -11.75 -4.88
N LEU A 18 -2.67 -11.36 -4.42
CA LEU A 18 -2.30 -9.95 -4.20
C LEU A 18 -2.22 -9.17 -5.50
N LEU A 19 -1.56 -9.73 -6.52
CA LEU A 19 -1.42 -9.09 -7.84
C LEU A 19 -2.78 -8.90 -8.52
N GLN A 20 -3.64 -9.92 -8.50
CA GLN A 20 -4.99 -9.80 -9.05
C GLN A 20 -5.84 -8.78 -8.28
N THR A 21 -5.72 -8.75 -6.95
CA THR A 21 -6.44 -7.77 -6.12
C THR A 21 -5.97 -6.35 -6.40
N LEU A 22 -4.65 -6.14 -6.55
CA LEU A 22 -4.08 -4.86 -6.91
C LEU A 22 -4.57 -4.38 -8.28
N LEU A 23 -4.56 -5.29 -9.27
CA LEU A 23 -5.07 -5.02 -10.61
C LEU A 23 -6.54 -4.60 -10.59
N HIS A 24 -7.37 -5.25 -9.76
CA HIS A 24 -8.74 -4.80 -9.53
C HIS A 24 -8.80 -3.42 -8.88
N LEU A 25 -8.02 -3.15 -7.83
CA LEU A 25 -8.04 -1.84 -7.20
C LEU A 25 -7.69 -0.72 -8.19
N MET A 26 -6.68 -0.92 -9.04
CA MET A 26 -6.31 0.05 -10.07
C MET A 26 -7.40 0.32 -11.10
N ALA A 27 -8.21 -0.68 -11.43
CA ALA A 27 -9.26 -0.58 -12.45
C ALA A 27 -10.44 0.32 -12.03
N TRP A 28 -10.67 0.53 -10.73
CA TRP A 28 -11.86 1.25 -10.23
C TRP A 28 -11.59 2.29 -9.14
N ASN A 29 -10.40 2.33 -8.56
CA ASN A 29 -10.07 3.33 -7.55
C ASN A 29 -9.70 4.67 -8.20
N ASP A 30 -10.27 5.76 -7.71
CA ASP A 30 -9.89 7.13 -8.09
C ASP A 30 -8.59 7.52 -7.36
N ASP A 31 -7.48 6.91 -7.78
CA ASP A 31 -6.18 7.06 -7.12
C ASP A 31 -5.63 8.49 -7.28
N THR A 32 -5.67 9.24 -6.18
CA THR A 32 -5.20 10.63 -6.15
C THR A 32 -3.70 10.77 -6.42
N ASN A 33 -2.89 9.70 -6.25
CA ASN A 33 -1.48 9.72 -6.66
C ASN A 33 -1.32 9.70 -8.18
N LEU A 34 -2.23 9.05 -8.91
CA LEU A 34 -2.25 9.12 -10.36
C LEU A 34 -2.69 10.50 -10.84
N VAL A 35 -3.73 11.06 -10.21
CA VAL A 35 -4.22 12.41 -10.53
C VAL A 35 -3.14 13.47 -10.26
N SER A 36 -2.40 13.37 -9.16
CA SER A 36 -1.36 14.34 -8.83
C SER A 36 -0.17 14.32 -9.78
N ARG A 37 0.14 13.17 -10.39
CA ARG A 37 1.30 13.00 -11.29
C ARG A 37 0.97 13.11 -12.77
N GLY A 38 -0.17 12.57 -13.20
CA GLY A 38 -0.59 12.49 -14.60
C GLY A 38 -1.94 13.16 -14.91
N GLY A 39 -2.55 13.82 -13.93
CA GLY A 39 -3.91 14.36 -14.07
C GLY A 39 -4.97 13.28 -14.28
N LEU A 40 -6.16 13.69 -14.68
CA LEU A 40 -7.24 12.76 -15.04
C LEU A 40 -6.87 11.85 -16.22
N ALA A 41 -6.02 12.32 -17.13
CA ALA A 41 -5.52 11.50 -18.24
C ALA A 41 -4.69 10.31 -17.74
N GLY A 42 -3.81 10.54 -16.75
CA GLY A 42 -3.03 9.48 -16.11
C GLY A 42 -3.92 8.48 -15.38
N LEU A 43 -4.90 8.96 -14.58
CA LEU A 43 -5.86 8.10 -13.91
C LEU A 43 -6.64 7.22 -14.92
N ASN A 44 -7.21 7.85 -15.95
CA ASN A 44 -8.00 7.16 -16.97
C ASN A 44 -7.18 6.11 -17.72
N PHE A 45 -5.92 6.43 -18.05
CA PHE A 45 -5.01 5.47 -18.68
C PHE A 45 -4.83 4.22 -17.82
N VAL A 46 -4.51 4.38 -16.53
CA VAL A 46 -4.31 3.24 -15.62
C VAL A 46 -5.57 2.42 -15.46
N GLN A 47 -6.73 3.07 -15.27
CA GLN A 47 -8.01 2.36 -15.12
C GLN A 47 -8.35 1.57 -16.38
N GLN A 48 -8.18 2.15 -17.56
CA GLN A 48 -8.46 1.48 -18.84
C GLN A 48 -7.55 0.28 -19.06
N GLU A 49 -6.25 0.43 -18.82
CA GLU A 49 -5.28 -0.64 -19.03
C GLU A 49 -5.45 -1.77 -18.01
N ALA A 50 -5.74 -1.44 -16.75
CA ALA A 50 -6.07 -2.42 -15.74
C ALA A 50 -7.36 -3.20 -16.10
N GLN A 51 -8.41 -2.52 -16.56
CA GLN A 51 -9.64 -3.15 -17.02
C GLN A 51 -9.39 -4.05 -18.24
N ARG A 52 -8.55 -3.61 -19.19
CA ARG A 52 -8.15 -4.39 -20.36
C ARG A 52 -7.49 -5.71 -19.95
N LEU A 53 -6.52 -5.67 -19.02
CA LEU A 53 -5.88 -6.87 -18.50
C LEU A 53 -6.87 -7.78 -17.78
N LEU A 54 -7.79 -7.23 -16.98
CA LEU A 54 -8.82 -8.01 -16.30
C LEU A 54 -9.76 -8.72 -17.28
N TRP A 55 -10.18 -8.06 -18.36
CA TRP A 55 -11.00 -8.68 -19.40
C TRP A 55 -10.28 -9.80 -20.16
N GLN A 56 -8.95 -9.77 -20.19
CA GLN A 56 -8.13 -10.84 -20.78
C GLN A 56 -7.93 -12.04 -19.84
N GLY A 57 -8.45 -11.98 -18.60
CA GLY A 57 -8.28 -13.02 -17.58
C GLY A 57 -7.35 -12.62 -16.43
N GLY A 58 -6.84 -11.39 -16.44
CA GLY A 58 -5.95 -10.86 -15.41
C GLY A 58 -4.65 -11.66 -15.30
N VAL A 59 -4.18 -11.85 -14.07
CA VAL A 59 -2.90 -12.53 -13.81
C VAL A 59 -2.94 -14.04 -14.09
N LEU A 60 -4.12 -14.63 -14.23
CA LEU A 60 -4.31 -16.06 -14.53
C LEU A 60 -4.40 -16.36 -16.02
N ALA A 61 -4.47 -15.33 -16.86
CA ALA A 61 -4.43 -15.50 -18.30
C ALA A 61 -3.08 -16.06 -18.75
N ASP A 62 -3.06 -16.76 -19.89
CA ASP A 62 -1.80 -17.14 -20.54
C ASP A 62 -0.99 -15.87 -20.86
N GLY A 63 0.19 -15.74 -20.24
CA GLY A 63 1.01 -14.53 -20.35
C GLY A 63 0.54 -13.34 -19.50
N GLY A 64 -0.44 -13.52 -18.60
CA GLY A 64 -1.02 -12.46 -17.78
C GLY A 64 -0.01 -11.74 -16.87
N LEU A 65 0.91 -12.49 -16.26
CA LEU A 65 2.01 -11.90 -15.47
C LEU A 65 2.97 -11.07 -16.31
N GLU A 66 3.25 -11.51 -17.54
CA GLU A 66 4.12 -10.76 -18.45
C GLU A 66 3.44 -9.48 -18.93
N ALA A 67 2.15 -9.56 -19.26
CA ALA A 67 1.35 -8.38 -19.60
C ALA A 67 1.26 -7.38 -18.43
N LEU A 68 1.16 -7.88 -17.18
CA LEU A 68 1.19 -7.03 -15.99
C LEU A 68 2.56 -6.36 -15.79
N ARG A 69 3.67 -7.05 -16.09
CA ARG A 69 5.02 -6.48 -16.05
C ARG A 69 5.21 -5.41 -17.12
N GLN A 70 4.72 -5.64 -18.33
CA GLN A 70 4.75 -4.64 -19.40
C GLN A 70 3.94 -3.40 -19.01
N PHE A 71 2.78 -3.59 -18.40
CA PHE A 71 2.00 -2.49 -17.87
C PHE A 71 2.74 -1.72 -16.77
N ASP A 72 3.43 -2.41 -15.85
CA ASP A 72 4.31 -1.76 -14.86
C ASP A 72 5.41 -0.92 -15.52
N ASP A 73 6.07 -1.44 -16.55
CA ASP A 73 7.08 -0.70 -17.30
C ASP A 73 6.50 0.55 -17.99
N GLU A 74 5.26 0.48 -18.50
CA GLU A 74 4.56 1.65 -19.02
C GLU A 74 4.26 2.71 -17.95
N LEU A 75 3.89 2.30 -16.74
CA LEU A 75 3.68 3.23 -15.63
C LEU A 75 4.99 3.92 -15.23
N ILE A 76 6.09 3.18 -15.19
CA ILE A 76 7.44 3.73 -14.94
C ILE A 76 7.78 4.77 -16.00
N ALA A 77 7.62 4.43 -17.29
CA ALA A 77 7.93 5.32 -18.41
C ALA A 77 7.09 6.61 -18.38
N ARG A 78 5.87 6.55 -17.84
CA ARG A 78 4.95 7.70 -17.70
C ARG A 78 5.07 8.41 -16.35
N HIS A 79 5.97 7.98 -15.47
CA HIS A 79 6.10 8.45 -14.08
C HIS A 79 4.80 8.33 -13.25
N LEU A 80 3.96 7.35 -13.58
CA LEU A 80 2.71 7.07 -12.88
C LEU A 80 2.95 6.06 -11.75
N SER A 81 2.28 6.26 -10.62
CA SER A 81 2.32 5.31 -9.50
C SER A 81 0.94 5.22 -8.85
N PRO A 82 0.25 4.07 -8.92
CA PRO A 82 -1.02 3.84 -8.25
C PRO A 82 -0.82 3.57 -6.75
N GLY A 83 -0.30 4.57 -6.04
CA GLY A 83 0.05 4.48 -4.62
C GLY A 83 -1.17 4.30 -3.72
N GLY A 84 -2.29 4.96 -4.02
CA GLY A 84 -3.52 4.81 -3.24
C GLY A 84 -4.10 3.41 -3.37
N SER A 85 -4.02 2.81 -4.56
CA SER A 85 -4.40 1.41 -4.77
C SER A 85 -3.48 0.43 -4.02
N ALA A 86 -2.18 0.71 -3.97
CA ALA A 86 -1.23 -0.09 -3.18
C ALA A 86 -1.50 0.01 -1.67
N ASP A 87 -1.85 1.18 -1.16
CA ASP A 87 -2.21 1.38 0.25
C ASP A 87 -3.49 0.62 0.61
N LEU A 88 -4.52 0.64 -0.26
CA LEU A 88 -5.74 -0.14 -0.09
C LEU A 88 -5.47 -1.65 -0.05
N LEU A 89 -4.54 -2.13 -0.89
CA LEU A 89 -4.09 -3.52 -0.86
C LEU A 89 -3.41 -3.84 0.47
N ALA A 90 -2.50 -2.97 0.93
CA ALA A 90 -1.77 -3.14 2.18
C ALA A 90 -2.72 -3.21 3.38
N VAL A 91 -3.72 -2.32 3.47
CA VAL A 91 -4.74 -2.36 4.51
C VAL A 91 -5.52 -3.67 4.45
N THR A 92 -5.93 -4.09 3.26
CA THR A 92 -6.69 -5.35 3.06
C THR A 92 -5.91 -6.58 3.53
N TRP A 93 -4.62 -6.66 3.22
CA TRP A 93 -3.78 -7.82 3.52
C TRP A 93 -3.22 -7.81 4.94
N PHE A 94 -2.81 -6.64 5.44
CA PHE A 94 -2.09 -6.52 6.70
C PHE A 94 -3.03 -6.38 7.91
N TYR A 95 -4.17 -5.71 7.75
CA TYR A 95 -5.12 -5.49 8.85
C TYR A 95 -5.60 -6.77 9.54
N PRO A 96 -5.99 -7.87 8.84
CA PRO A 96 -6.43 -9.10 9.52
C PRO A 96 -5.30 -9.81 10.28
N ARG A 97 -4.04 -9.41 10.12
CA ARG A 97 -2.89 -10.00 10.81
C ARG A 97 -2.48 -9.24 12.08
N PHE A 98 -3.11 -8.10 12.36
CA PHE A 98 -2.89 -7.41 13.62
C PHE A 98 -3.71 -8.09 14.72
N PRO A 99 -3.08 -8.71 15.73
CA PRO A 99 -3.82 -9.09 16.93
C PRO A 99 -4.45 -7.80 17.49
N PRO A 100 -5.71 -7.85 17.98
CA PRO A 100 -6.34 -6.67 18.56
C PRO A 100 -5.38 -6.08 19.59
N ALA A 101 -5.08 -4.78 19.45
CA ALA A 101 -4.19 -4.10 20.38
C ALA A 101 -4.71 -4.37 21.79
N ARG A 102 -3.94 -5.13 22.58
CA ARG A 102 -4.18 -5.21 24.02
C ARG A 102 -3.84 -3.83 24.55
N PHE A 103 -4.87 -3.00 24.71
CA PHE A 103 -4.78 -1.85 25.57
C PHE A 103 -4.52 -2.38 26.98
N SER A 104 -3.25 -2.52 27.33
CA SER A 104 -2.83 -2.60 28.73
C SER A 104 -3.41 -1.36 29.39
N ARG A 105 -4.34 -1.56 30.33
CA ARG A 105 -4.87 -0.47 31.14
C ARG A 105 -3.67 0.18 31.83
N CYS A 106 -3.19 1.31 31.33
CA CYS A 106 -2.23 2.11 32.06
C CYS A 106 -2.90 2.54 33.36
N ASN A 107 -2.37 2.08 34.49
CA ASN A 107 -2.75 2.59 35.79
C ASN A 107 -2.29 4.06 35.87
N PRO A 108 -3.19 5.05 35.98
CA PRO A 108 -2.83 6.47 35.92
C PRO A 108 -1.99 6.97 37.11
N LEU A 109 -1.64 6.10 38.07
CA LEU A 109 -0.94 6.50 39.30
C LEU A 109 0.60 6.45 39.23
N GLN A 110 1.22 6.28 38.06
CA GLN A 110 2.69 6.25 37.97
C GLN A 110 3.35 7.59 37.60
N TYR A 111 2.58 8.66 37.37
CA TYR A 111 3.14 10.01 37.22
C TYR A 111 3.50 10.60 38.58
N ARG A 112 4.53 10.05 39.24
CA ARG A 112 5.13 10.67 40.41
C ARG A 112 5.98 11.85 39.92
N LEU A 113 5.40 13.05 39.98
CA LEU A 113 6.11 14.31 39.78
C LEU A 113 7.30 14.34 40.74
N ARG A 114 8.53 14.31 40.19
CA ARG A 114 9.72 14.68 40.97
C ARG A 114 9.74 16.20 41.07
N PRO A 115 9.86 16.81 42.26
CA PRO A 115 10.10 18.23 42.33
C PRO A 115 11.54 18.49 41.87
N HIS A 116 11.70 19.34 40.86
CA HIS A 116 12.99 19.92 40.53
C HIS A 116 12.90 21.42 40.76
N SER A 117 13.73 21.90 41.68
CA SER A 117 14.11 23.29 41.84
C SER A 117 14.93 23.76 40.63
N THR A 118 14.81 25.06 40.36
CA THR A 118 15.48 25.89 39.33
C THR A 118 14.99 25.72 37.89
N GLY A 119 14.49 26.83 37.34
CA GLY A 119 13.72 26.90 36.12
C GLY A 119 14.55 26.85 34.85
N GLU A 120 14.14 25.97 33.96
CA GLU A 120 14.19 26.05 32.50
C GLU A 120 13.26 24.94 31.98
N GLY A 121 12.54 25.19 30.88
CA GLY A 121 11.39 24.40 30.44
C GLY A 121 11.64 22.89 30.29
N ALA A 122 10.69 22.08 30.77
CA ALA A 122 10.78 20.63 30.69
C ALA A 122 10.55 20.12 29.25
N ILE A 123 11.60 19.58 28.63
CA ILE A 123 11.48 18.71 27.46
C ILE A 123 11.03 17.34 27.95
N ILE A 124 9.85 16.89 27.53
CA ILE A 124 9.40 15.52 27.74
C ILE A 124 10.18 14.62 26.78
N SER A 125 11.33 14.10 27.23
CA SER A 125 12.02 13.02 26.51
C SER A 125 11.26 11.72 26.75
N LEU A 126 10.55 11.23 25.73
CA LEU A 126 10.03 9.86 25.69
C LEU A 126 11.18 8.92 25.27
N PRO A 127 11.55 7.91 26.10
CA PRO A 127 12.56 6.93 25.69
C PRO A 127 11.93 5.95 24.70
N GLY A 128 12.53 5.81 23.52
CA GLY A 128 12.19 4.76 22.56
C GLY A 128 11.58 5.21 21.22
N CYS A 129 11.38 6.50 20.99
CA CYS A 129 11.01 7.00 19.66
C CYS A 129 12.27 7.34 18.88
N HIS A 130 12.77 6.39 18.09
CA HIS A 130 13.63 6.76 16.98
C HIS A 130 12.86 7.72 16.06
N PRO A 131 13.45 8.84 15.62
CA PRO A 131 12.85 9.63 14.56
C PRO A 131 12.74 8.72 13.33
N VAL A 132 11.51 8.39 12.95
CA VAL A 132 11.27 7.79 11.63
C VAL A 132 11.62 8.90 10.66
N ASN A 133 12.75 8.73 9.99
CA ASN A 133 13.17 9.62 8.93
C ASN A 133 12.08 9.52 7.84
N THR A 134 11.14 10.47 7.82
CA THR A 134 10.21 10.67 6.70
C THR A 134 10.97 11.39 5.60
N GLU A 135 12.06 10.76 5.16
CA GLU A 135 12.77 11.15 3.95
C GLU A 135 11.88 10.72 2.79
N SER A 136 10.94 11.61 2.48
CA SER A 136 10.36 11.89 1.18
C SER A 136 10.67 10.83 0.12
N ARG A 137 9.99 9.67 0.20
CA ARG A 137 9.92 8.66 -0.86
C ARG A 137 9.06 9.16 -2.04
N HIS A 138 9.15 10.44 -2.39
CA HIS A 138 8.33 11.07 -3.41
C HIS A 138 8.61 10.58 -4.83
N ASN A 139 9.56 9.65 -5.03
CA ASN A 139 9.86 9.08 -6.33
C ASN A 139 9.98 7.54 -6.37
N ARG A 140 9.61 6.83 -5.29
CA ARG A 140 9.61 5.37 -5.31
C ARG A 140 8.24 4.88 -5.74
N ILE A 141 8.13 4.34 -6.94
CA ILE A 141 6.88 3.78 -7.48
C ILE A 141 6.58 2.51 -6.65
N VAL A 142 5.75 2.66 -5.62
CA VAL A 142 5.40 1.59 -4.66
C VAL A 142 4.78 0.39 -5.39
N PHE A 143 4.12 0.64 -6.52
CA PHE A 143 3.55 -0.36 -7.41
C PHE A 143 4.59 -1.29 -8.05
N THR A 144 5.66 -0.74 -8.63
CA THR A 144 6.74 -1.49 -9.30
C THR A 144 7.44 -2.47 -8.35
N ASP A 145 7.69 -2.03 -7.11
CA ASP A 145 8.32 -2.88 -6.09
C ASP A 145 7.42 -4.06 -5.69
N ILE A 146 6.09 -3.92 -5.78
CA ILE A 146 5.13 -4.99 -5.48
C ILE A 146 5.06 -5.96 -6.66
N VAL A 147 4.84 -5.44 -7.88
CA VAL A 147 4.72 -6.29 -9.07
C VAL A 147 5.98 -7.13 -9.26
N ARG A 148 7.16 -6.50 -9.27
CA ARG A 148 8.43 -7.21 -9.49
C ARG A 148 8.84 -8.17 -8.37
N ARG A 149 8.28 -8.01 -7.17
CA ARG A 149 8.56 -8.92 -6.04
C ARG A 149 7.61 -10.11 -5.99
N LEU A 150 6.42 -9.98 -6.56
CA LEU A 150 5.37 -10.99 -6.50
C LEU A 150 5.23 -11.79 -7.80
N SER A 151 5.76 -11.30 -8.93
CA SER A 151 5.72 -11.98 -10.24
C SER A 151 7.01 -12.70 -10.59
#